data_AF-A0A7C2W936-F1
#
_entry.id   AF-A0A7C2W936-F1
#
_cell.length_a   1.000
_cell.length_b   1.000
_cell.length_c   1.000
_cell.angle_alpha   90.00
_cell.angle_beta   90.00
_cell.angle_gamma   90.00
#
_symmetry.space_group_name_H-M   'P 1'
#
loop_
_entity.id
_entity.type
_entity.pdbx_description
1 polymer ?
#
loop_
_entity_poly.entity_id
_entity_poly.type
_entity_poly.pdbx_seq_one_letter_code
_entity_poly.pdbx_strand_id
1 'polypeptide(L)' 'VKGISNEAREKLSRIKPRSIGQASRISGVSPADISTLMIALEAWKRRMNRK' A
#
# COMPACT_ATOMS: atom_id res chain seq x y z
N VAL A 1 1.81 -7.26 3.95
CA VAL A 1 2.77 -7.01 2.85
C VAL A 1 4.15 -6.82 3.46
N LYS A 2 5.13 -7.66 3.11
CA LYS A 2 6.52 -7.49 3.57
C LYS A 2 7.07 -6.17 3.00
N GLY A 3 7.86 -5.42 3.77
CA GLY A 3 8.45 -4.15 3.34
C GLY A 3 7.60 -2.89 3.59
N ILE A 4 6.36 -3.02 4.07
CA ILE A 4 5.59 -1.87 4.60
C ILE A 4 5.84 -1.75 6.09
N SER A 5 6.23 -0.55 6.53
CA SER A 5 6.47 -0.21 7.94
C SER A 5 5.23 -0.47 8.81
N ASN A 6 5.45 -0.71 10.11
CA ASN A 6 4.35 -0.96 11.04
C ASN A 6 3.45 0.29 11.18
N GLU A 7 4.05 1.48 11.22
CA GLU A 7 3.33 2.75 11.27
C GLU A 7 2.45 2.96 10.02
N ALA A 8 3.02 2.78 8.82
CA ALA A 8 2.24 2.89 7.60
C ALA A 8 1.10 1.86 7.57
N ARG A 9 1.34 0.62 8.01
CA ARG A 9 0.30 -0.42 8.06
C ARG A 9 -0.84 -0.05 9.01
N GLU A 10 -0.53 0.45 10.19
CA GLU A 10 -1.53 0.90 11.16
C GLU A 10 -2.36 2.07 10.59
N LYS A 11 -1.69 3.10 10.07
CA LYS A 11 -2.34 4.29 9.54
C LYS A 11 -3.19 4.00 8.31
N LEU A 12 -2.69 3.18 7.37
CA LEU A 12 -3.45 2.74 6.19
C LEU A 12 -4.67 1.91 6.59
N SER A 13 -4.54 1.04 7.60
CA SER A 13 -5.66 0.24 8.12
C SER A 13 -6.74 1.11 8.78
N ARG A 14 -6.32 2.14 9.52
CA ARG A 14 -7.22 3.08 10.19
C ARG A 14 -7.92 4.03 9.22
N ILE A 15 -7.18 4.63 8.29
CA ILE A 15 -7.67 5.68 7.39
C ILE A 15 -8.42 5.08 6.19
N LYS A 16 -7.99 3.90 5.71
CA LYS A 16 -8.54 3.22 4.52
C LYS A 16 -8.64 4.14 3.31
N PRO A 17 -7.50 4.69 2.82
CA PRO A 17 -7.50 5.60 1.69
C PRO A 17 -8.10 4.94 0.44
N ARG A 18 -8.85 5.72 -0.35
CA ARG A 18 -9.51 5.25 -1.57
C ARG A 18 -8.59 5.16 -2.78
N SER A 19 -7.40 5.77 -2.68
CA SER A 19 -6.41 5.78 -3.76
C SER A 19 -4.99 5.82 -3.21
N ILE A 20 -4.03 5.41 -4.04
CA ILE A 20 -2.59 5.53 -3.74
C ILE A 20 -2.20 7.00 -3.53
N GLY A 21 -2.75 7.92 -4.31
CA GLY A 21 -2.48 9.35 -4.16
C GLY A 21 -3.02 9.94 -2.85
N GLN A 22 -4.09 9.37 -2.29
CA GLN A 22 -4.52 9.72 -0.93
C GLN A 22 -3.58 9.09 0.11
N ALA A 23 -3.21 7.82 -0.07
CA ALA A 23 -2.30 7.11 0.82
C ALA A 23 -0.93 7.81 0.96
N SER A 24 -0.38 8.35 -0.15
CA SER A 24 0.92 9.01 -0.18
C SER A 24 0.98 10.33 0.59
N ARG A 25 -0.17 10.91 0.93
CA ARG A 25 -0.26 12.15 1.74
C ARG A 25 -0.47 11.87 3.23
N ILE A 26 -0.63 10.61 3.63
CA ILE A 26 -0.78 10.25 5.04
C ILE A 26 0.57 10.40 5.72
N SER A 27 0.65 11.25 6.75
CA SER A 27 1.85 11.38 7.58
C SER A 27 2.26 10.02 8.14
N GLY A 28 3.56 9.68 8.11
CA GLY A 28 4.06 8.36 8.51
C GLY A 28 3.89 7.25 7.47
N VAL A 29 3.41 7.58 6.26
CA VAL A 29 3.50 6.69 5.09
C VAL A 29 4.60 7.23 4.18
N SER A 30 5.69 6.47 4.04
CA SER A 30 6.83 6.89 3.24
C SER A 30 6.65 6.58 1.74
N PRO A 31 7.40 7.23 0.84
CA PRO A 31 7.44 6.85 -0.58
C PRO A 31 7.82 5.38 -0.82
N ALA A 32 8.65 4.80 0.06
CA ALA A 32 9.04 3.38 -0.01
C ALA A 32 7.87 2.45 0.35
N ASP A 33 7.06 2.81 1.36
CA ASP A 33 5.83 2.08 1.70
C ASP A 33 4.84 2.08 0.54
N ILE A 34 4.68 3.23 -0.14
CA ILE A 34 3.82 3.38 -1.32
C ILE A 34 4.30 2.49 -2.47
N SER A 35 5.60 2.53 -2.77
CA SER A 35 6.20 1.70 -3.83
C SER A 35 5.96 0.21 -3.55
N THR A 36 6.16 -0.21 -2.31
CA THR A 36 5.91 -1.59 -1.87
C THR A 36 4.45 -1.99 -2.01
N LEU A 37 3.52 -1.09 -1.64
CA LEU A 37 2.08 -1.32 -1.80
C LEU A 37 1.70 -1.47 -3.28
N MET A 38 2.24 -0.64 -4.17
CA MET A 38 1.97 -0.73 -5.62
C MET A 38 2.46 -2.06 -6.20
N ILE A 39 3.66 -2.51 -5.84
CA ILE A 39 4.18 -3.82 -6.27
C ILE A 39 3.27 -4.96 -5.78
N ALA A 40 2.81 -4.90 -4.53
CA ALA A 40 1.92 -5.90 -3.97
C ALA A 40 0.55 -5.95 -4.67
N LEU A 41 -0.02 -4.78 -5.01
CA LEU A 41 -1.27 -4.68 -5.76
C LEU A 41 -1.13 -5.25 -7.17
N GLU A 42 -0.02 -4.94 -7.86
CA GLU A 42 0.26 -5.49 -9.19
C GLU A 42 0.45 -7.01 -9.17
N ALA A 43 1.20 -7.53 -8.19
CA ALA A 43 1.37 -8.96 -8.00
C ALA A 43 0.03 -9.68 -7.75
N TRP A 44 -0.85 -9.07 -6.95
CA TRP A 44 -2.19 -9.58 -6.70
C TRP A 44 -3.06 -9.57 -7.97
N LYS A 45 -3.04 -8.49 -8.75
CA LYS A 45 -3.74 -8.37 -10.03
C LYS A 45 -3.30 -9.45 -11.02
N ARG A 46 -1.98 -9.64 -11.18
CA ARG A 46 -1.42 -10.69 -12.06
C ARG A 46 -1.87 -12.09 -11.63
N ARG A 47 -1.94 -12.34 -10.33
CA ARG A 47 -2.41 -13.64 -9.80
C ARG A 47 -3.90 -13.86 -10.08
N MET A 48 -4.72 -12.82 -10.02
CA MET A 48 -6.14 -12.92 -10.36
C MET A 48 -6.37 -13.15 -11.85
N ASN A 49 -5.64 -12.46 -12.72
CA ASN A 49 -5.76 -12.61 -14.17
C ASN A 49 -5.27 -13.97 -14.71
N ARG A 50 -4.59 -14.77 -13.87
CA ARG A 50 -4.12 -16.12 -14.20
C ARG A 50 -5.14 -17.22 -13.85
N LYS A 51 -6.26 -16.86 -13.22
CA LYS A 51 -7.38 -17.76 -12.93
C LYS A 51 -8.51 -17.49 -13.91
#